data_AF-A0A973RJQ2-F1
#
_entry.id   AF-A0A973RJQ2-F1
#
_cell.length_a   1.000
_cell.length_b   1.000
_cell.length_c   1.000
_cell.angle_alpha   90.00
_cell.angle_beta   90.00
_cell.angle_gamma   90.00
#
_symmetry.space_group_name_H-M   'P 1'
#
loop_
_entity.id
_entity.type
_entity.pdbx_description
1 polymer ?
#
loop_
_entity_poly.entity_id
_entity_poly.type
_entity_poly.pdbx_seq_one_letter_code
_entity_poly.pdbx_strand_id
1 'polypeptide(L)'
;TVKTASFDSGDANRDGHVKGADFFDVEEYPEMTFVSTAIEHNGESYDVTGNLTIKGVTQQVTIETEFNGVAVDPFGTTRAGISGETTISRKEFGLTWNAMLETGGVLVSDKVVISLDLAFTAPQA
;
A
#
# COMPACT_ATOMS: atom_id res chain seq x y z
N THR A 1 -4.28 7.70 -3.61
CA THR A 1 -3.09 8.33 -3.00
C THR A 1 -3.10 8.12 -1.51
N VAL A 2 -1.94 7.98 -0.88
CA VAL A 2 -1.77 7.86 0.58
C VAL A 2 -0.69 8.83 1.03
N LYS A 3 -0.94 9.55 2.14
CA LYS A 3 0.04 10.47 2.73
C LYS A 3 1.10 9.67 3.47
N THR A 4 2.37 9.81 3.11
CA THR A 4 3.46 9.04 3.74
C THR A 4 3.66 9.40 5.22
N ALA A 5 3.34 10.64 5.61
CA ALA A 5 3.32 11.08 7.00
C ALA A 5 2.30 10.36 7.89
N SER A 6 1.31 9.64 7.31
CA SER A 6 0.33 8.86 8.08
C SER A 6 0.86 7.50 8.52
N PHE A 7 2.12 7.15 8.23
CA PHE A 7 2.72 5.91 8.74
C PHE A 7 2.62 5.86 10.27
N ASP A 8 2.14 4.73 10.78
CA ASP A 8 2.00 4.45 12.20
C ASP A 8 2.28 2.97 12.40
N SER A 9 3.18 2.69 13.32
CA SER A 9 3.53 1.33 13.72
C SER A 9 3.31 1.09 15.22
N GLY A 10 2.78 2.07 15.94
CA GLY A 10 2.61 2.07 17.40
C GLY A 10 3.89 2.39 18.18
N ASP A 11 4.99 2.73 17.52
CA ASP A 11 6.25 3.14 18.16
C ASP A 11 6.75 4.46 17.56
N ALA A 12 6.74 5.53 18.36
CA ALA A 12 7.05 6.87 17.90
C ALA A 12 8.48 7.04 17.37
N ASN A 13 9.45 6.28 17.89
CA ASN A 13 10.84 6.35 17.42
C ASN A 13 10.98 5.68 16.05
N ARG A 14 10.37 4.50 15.88
CA ARG A 14 10.33 3.82 14.59
C ARG A 14 9.57 4.63 13.55
N ASP A 15 8.46 5.24 13.93
CA ASP A 15 7.67 6.09 13.05
C ASP A 15 8.46 7.31 12.59
N GLY A 16 9.18 7.97 13.52
CA GLY A 16 10.08 9.06 13.20
C GLY A 16 11.17 8.65 12.20
N HIS A 17 11.75 7.46 12.39
CA HIS A 17 12.78 6.94 11.48
C HIS A 17 12.23 6.58 10.09
N VAL A 18 11.10 5.88 10.03
CA VAL A 18 10.46 5.47 8.77
C VAL A 18 9.93 6.67 7.98
N LYS A 19 9.55 7.76 8.64
CA LYS A 19 9.18 9.02 7.98
C LYS A 19 10.38 9.82 7.48
N GLY A 20 11.58 9.56 8.00
CA GLY A 20 12.81 10.26 7.62
C GLY A 20 13.41 9.84 6.28
N ALA A 21 14.52 10.48 5.92
CA ALA A 21 15.19 10.35 4.62
C ALA A 21 15.70 8.93 4.29
N ASP A 22 15.99 8.12 5.31
CA ASP A 22 16.38 6.71 5.16
C ASP A 22 15.27 5.83 4.56
N PHE A 23 14.01 6.28 4.68
CA PHE A 23 12.82 5.57 4.24
C PHE A 23 11.95 6.49 3.38
N PHE A 24 10.77 6.92 3.86
CA PHE A 24 9.79 7.61 3.02
C PHE A 24 10.16 9.04 2.67
N ASP A 25 11.00 9.69 3.48
CA ASP A 25 11.41 11.08 3.28
C ASP A 25 10.21 12.00 3.06
N VAL A 26 9.32 12.07 4.06
CA VAL A 26 7.97 12.64 3.91
C VAL A 26 7.96 14.14 3.60
N GLU A 27 9.07 14.84 3.82
CA GLU A 27 9.21 16.26 3.48
C GLU A 27 9.35 16.45 1.97
N GLU A 28 10.12 15.59 1.29
CA GLU A 28 10.32 15.65 -0.16
C GLU A 28 9.26 14.82 -0.92
N TYR A 29 8.81 13.69 -0.35
CA TYR A 29 7.85 12.77 -0.93
C TYR A 29 6.62 12.60 0.00
N PRO A 30 5.72 13.60 0.06
CA PRO A 30 4.60 13.61 1.00
C PRO A 30 3.53 12.56 0.70
N GLU A 31 3.56 11.97 -0.50
CA GLU A 31 2.54 11.05 -0.99
C GLU A 31 3.15 9.84 -1.71
N MET A 32 2.52 8.68 -1.51
CA MET A 32 2.65 7.52 -2.40
C MET A 32 1.37 7.34 -3.21
N THR A 33 1.52 6.89 -4.45
CA THR A 33 0.41 6.79 -5.41
C THR A 33 0.33 5.40 -6.01
N PHE A 34 -0.89 4.93 -6.25
CA PHE A 34 -1.15 3.76 -7.07
C PHE A 34 -2.16 4.16 -8.13
N VAL A 35 -1.85 3.88 -9.39
CA VAL A 35 -2.72 4.15 -10.54
C VAL A 35 -2.88 2.86 -11.32
N SER A 36 -4.10 2.31 -11.35
CA SER A 36 -4.39 1.08 -12.10
C SER A 36 -4.20 1.28 -13.60
N THR A 37 -3.71 0.24 -14.26
CA THR A 37 -3.48 0.16 -15.70
C THR A 37 -4.26 -0.97 -16.35
N ALA A 38 -4.55 -2.04 -15.60
CA ALA A 38 -5.39 -3.16 -16.05
C ALA A 38 -6.14 -3.78 -14.87
N ILE A 39 -7.30 -4.36 -15.18
CA ILE A 39 -8.10 -5.17 -14.26
C ILE A 39 -8.48 -6.43 -15.00
N GLU A 40 -8.11 -7.59 -14.47
CA GLU A 40 -8.41 -8.89 -15.06
C GLU A 40 -9.21 -9.73 -14.06
N HIS A 41 -10.27 -10.38 -14.54
CA HIS A 41 -11.06 -11.29 -13.71
C HIS A 41 -10.47 -12.69 -13.83
N ASN A 42 -10.09 -13.30 -12.71
CA ASN A 42 -9.45 -14.62 -12.68
C ASN A 42 -10.41 -15.75 -12.26
N GLY A 43 -11.71 -15.45 -12.11
CA GLY A 43 -12.76 -16.41 -11.82
C GLY A 43 -13.42 -16.16 -10.46
N GLU A 44 -12.61 -16.08 -9.40
CA GLU A 44 -13.07 -15.85 -8.02
C GLU A 44 -12.56 -14.52 -7.44
N SER A 45 -11.46 -13.99 -7.97
CA SER A 45 -10.87 -12.69 -7.62
C SER A 45 -10.59 -11.84 -8.88
N TYR A 46 -10.06 -10.65 -8.65
CA TYR A 46 -9.64 -9.71 -9.68
C TYR A 46 -8.19 -9.32 -9.48
N ASP A 47 -7.39 -9.44 -10.54
CA ASP A 47 -6.02 -8.96 -10.56
C ASP A 47 -6.00 -7.52 -11.04
N VAL A 48 -5.70 -6.60 -10.12
CA VAL A 48 -5.58 -5.16 -10.40
C VAL A 48 -4.11 -4.82 -10.57
N THR A 49 -3.68 -4.66 -11.81
CA THR A 49 -2.32 -4.22 -12.14
C THR A 49 -2.28 -2.70 -12.22
N GLY A 50 -1.24 -2.10 -11.65
CA GLY A 50 -1.06 -0.65 -11.67
C GLY A 50 0.36 -0.19 -11.37
N ASN A 51 0.59 1.10 -11.56
CA ASN A 51 1.85 1.76 -11.25
C ASN A 51 1.83 2.25 -9.81
N LEU A 52 2.62 1.62 -8.95
CA LEU A 52 2.89 2.06 -7.58
C LEU A 52 4.10 2.99 -7.58
N THR A 53 3.97 4.18 -7.02
CA THR A 53 5.08 5.12 -6.84
C THR A 53 5.32 5.36 -5.36
N ILE A 54 6.55 5.07 -4.91
CA ILE A 54 7.04 5.30 -3.55
C ILE A 54 8.38 6.01 -3.67
N LYS A 55 8.55 7.13 -2.95
CA LYS A 55 9.79 7.94 -2.94
C LYS A 55 10.31 8.29 -4.34
N GLY A 56 9.40 8.67 -5.24
CA GLY A 56 9.71 9.03 -6.63
C GLY A 56 10.05 7.87 -7.56
N VAL A 57 10.14 6.63 -7.06
CA VAL A 57 10.37 5.43 -7.87
C VAL A 57 9.05 4.76 -8.19
N THR A 58 8.80 4.49 -9.47
CA THR A 58 7.58 3.83 -9.94
C THR A 58 7.87 2.40 -10.37
N GLN A 59 7.08 1.44 -9.86
CA GLN A 59 7.10 0.03 -10.27
C GLN A 59 5.69 -0.42 -10.62
N GLN A 60 5.59 -1.40 -11.53
CA GLN A 60 4.31 -2.05 -11.81
C GLN A 60 4.06 -3.15 -10.76
N VAL A 61 2.89 -3.11 -10.13
CA VAL A 61 2.47 -4.06 -9.09
C VAL A 61 1.09 -4.58 -9.42
N THR A 62 0.89 -5.88 -9.24
CA THR A 62 -0.42 -6.53 -9.31
C THR A 62 -0.92 -6.80 -7.91
N ILE A 63 -2.15 -6.39 -7.63
CA ILE A 63 -2.86 -6.60 -6.38
C ILE A 63 -3.97 -7.60 -6.67
N GLU A 64 -3.94 -8.75 -6.01
CA GLU A 64 -5.06 -9.68 -6.05
C GLU A 64 -6.16 -9.12 -5.15
N THR A 65 -7.38 -9.00 -5.67
CA THR A 65 -8.50 -8.33 -4.98
C THR A 65 -9.77 -9.16 -5.00
N GLU A 66 -10.52 -9.14 -3.91
CA GLU A 66 -11.84 -9.77 -3.81
C GLU A 66 -12.93 -8.70 -3.75
N PHE A 67 -13.97 -8.87 -4.56
CA PHE A 67 -15.13 -8.00 -4.55
C PHE A 67 -16.16 -8.50 -3.53
N ASN A 68 -16.26 -7.81 -2.40
CA ASN A 68 -17.07 -8.22 -1.25
C ASN A 68 -18.56 -7.85 -1.38
N GLY A 69 -18.97 -7.38 -2.56
CA GLY A 69 -20.36 -7.06 -2.88
C GLY A 69 -20.75 -5.60 -2.67
N VAL A 70 -22.03 -5.32 -2.92
CA VAL A 70 -22.67 -4.01 -2.79
C VAL A 70 -23.84 -4.09 -1.84
N ALA A 71 -23.97 -3.10 -0.96
CA ALA A 71 -25.10 -2.97 -0.05
C ALA A 71 -25.54 -1.51 0.12
N VAL A 72 -26.80 -1.29 0.49
CA VAL A 72 -27.28 0.02 0.96
C VAL A 72 -27.13 0.03 2.48
N ASP A 73 -26.42 1.03 3.01
CA ASP A 73 -26.22 1.18 4.45
C ASP A 73 -27.50 1.70 5.16
N PRO A 74 -27.56 1.66 6.51
CA PRO A 74 -28.72 2.15 7.26
C PRO A 74 -29.08 3.63 7.04
N PHE A 75 -28.21 4.40 6.40
CA PHE A 75 -28.41 5.81 6.09
C PHE A 75 -28.82 6.03 4.62
N GLY A 76 -29.07 4.96 3.86
CA GLY A 76 -29.49 5.00 2.47
C GLY A 76 -28.35 5.16 1.46
N THR A 77 -27.08 5.08 1.88
CA THR A 77 -25.93 5.20 0.99
C THR A 77 -25.55 3.85 0.41
N THR A 78 -25.46 3.73 -0.91
CA THR A 78 -24.90 2.55 -1.57
C THR A 78 -23.39 2.47 -1.35
N ARG A 79 -22.92 1.32 -0.88
CA ARG A 79 -21.50 1.03 -0.61
C ARG A 79 -21.04 -0.21 -1.37
N ALA A 80 -19.78 -0.22 -1.76
CA ALA A 80 -19.10 -1.40 -2.32
C ALA A 80 -17.86 -1.73 -1.48
N GLY A 81 -17.67 -3.01 -1.14
CA GLY A 81 -16.52 -3.49 -0.39
C GLY A 81 -15.51 -4.20 -1.29
N ILE A 82 -14.22 -3.94 -1.09
CA ILE A 82 -13.13 -4.62 -1.78
C ILE A 82 -12.03 -4.91 -0.76
N SER A 83 -11.49 -6.13 -0.77
CA SER A 83 -10.24 -6.48 -0.07
C SER A 83 -9.16 -6.77 -1.09
N GLY A 84 -7.90 -6.65 -0.70
CA GLY A 84 -6.79 -7.04 -1.58
C GLY A 84 -5.49 -7.28 -0.85
N GLU A 85 -4.61 -8.04 -1.50
CA GLU A 85 -3.28 -8.35 -1.00
C GLU A 85 -2.24 -8.32 -2.12
N THR A 86 -1.03 -7.90 -1.79
CA THR A 86 0.15 -8.08 -2.65
C THR A 86 1.42 -8.12 -1.79
N THR A 87 2.52 -8.58 -2.36
CA THR A 87 3.84 -8.51 -1.73
C THR A 87 4.81 -7.78 -2.65
N ILE A 88 5.50 -6.77 -2.12
CA ILE A 88 6.52 -6.01 -2.86
C ILE A 88 7.90 -6.18 -2.23
N SER A 89 8.96 -5.87 -2.98
CA SER A 89 10.31 -5.63 -2.45
C SER A 89 10.49 -4.14 -2.17
N ARG A 90 10.81 -3.75 -0.93
CA ARG A 90 11.07 -2.34 -0.61
C ARG A 90 12.31 -1.80 -1.31
N LYS A 91 13.28 -2.67 -1.63
CA LYS A 91 14.51 -2.29 -2.33
C LYS A 91 14.26 -1.86 -3.77
N GLU A 92 13.23 -2.38 -4.44
CA GLU A 92 12.83 -1.95 -5.80
C GLU A 92 12.36 -0.49 -5.87
N PHE A 93 12.00 0.08 -4.71
CA PHE A 93 11.64 1.49 -4.54
C PHE A 93 12.79 2.34 -3.95
N GLY A 94 14.00 1.79 -3.87
CA GLY A 94 15.16 2.49 -3.31
C GLY A 94 15.17 2.58 -1.78
N LEU A 95 14.24 1.93 -1.08
CA LEU A 95 14.21 1.87 0.38
C LEU A 95 15.18 0.78 0.86
N THR A 96 16.47 1.11 0.95
CA THR A 96 17.55 0.12 1.16
C THR A 96 18.13 0.10 2.57
N TRP A 97 17.78 1.06 3.44
CA TRP A 97 18.31 1.14 4.80
C TRP A 97 18.17 -0.19 5.54
N ASN A 98 19.21 -0.59 6.26
CA ASN A 98 19.19 -1.76 7.12
C ASN A 98 20.31 -1.72 8.17
N ALA A 99 20.20 -2.59 9.17
CA ALA A 99 21.26 -2.85 10.14
C ALA A 99 21.67 -4.33 10.07
N MET A 100 22.97 -4.60 10.16
CA MET A 100 23.50 -5.97 10.23
C MET A 100 23.32 -6.50 11.66
N LEU A 101 22.87 -7.76 11.77
CA LEU A 101 22.68 -8.42 13.07
C LEU A 101 23.92 -9.25 13.44
N GLU A 102 24.23 -9.33 14.74
CA GLU A 102 25.35 -10.16 15.24
C GLU A 102 25.17 -11.64 14.90
N THR A 103 23.93 -12.11 14.80
CA THR A 103 23.56 -13.47 14.41
C THR A 103 23.64 -13.73 12.90
N GLY A 104 24.10 -12.74 12.12
CA GLY A 104 24.05 -12.75 10.66
C GLY A 104 22.70 -12.30 10.11
N GLY A 105 22.70 -11.86 8.85
CA GLY A 105 21.52 -11.30 8.19
C GLY A 105 21.30 -9.81 8.49
N VAL A 106 20.06 -9.37 8.32
CA VAL A 106 19.68 -7.96 8.40
C VAL A 106 18.41 -7.75 9.23
N LEU A 107 18.30 -6.58 9.87
CA LEU A 107 17.22 -6.25 10.82
C LEU A 107 15.84 -6.14 10.16
N VAL A 108 15.75 -5.53 8.97
CA VAL A 108 14.47 -5.21 8.31
C VAL A 108 14.31 -6.04 7.03
N SER A 109 13.23 -6.82 6.95
CA SER A 109 12.87 -7.63 5.77
C SER A 109 12.84 -6.78 4.49
N ASP A 110 13.18 -7.41 3.36
CA ASP A 110 12.98 -6.81 2.04
C ASP A 110 11.51 -6.91 1.58
N LYS A 111 10.88 -8.06 1.87
CA LYS A 111 9.48 -8.32 1.52
C LYS A 111 8.56 -7.53 2.43
N VAL A 112 7.62 -6.81 1.82
CA VAL A 112 6.53 -6.09 2.49
C VAL A 112 5.22 -6.61 1.93
N VAL A 113 4.41 -7.21 2.80
CA VAL A 113 3.03 -7.59 2.48
C VAL A 113 2.15 -6.36 2.66
N ILE A 114 1.34 -6.05 1.64
CA ILE A 114 0.37 -4.96 1.66
C ILE A 114 -1.01 -5.60 1.62
N SER A 115 -1.80 -5.33 2.64
CA SER A 115 -3.21 -5.73 2.71
C SER A 115 -4.09 -4.48 2.70
N LEU A 116 -5.21 -4.55 1.98
CA LEU A 116 -6.14 -3.44 1.77
C LEU A 116 -7.54 -3.87 2.13
N ASP A 117 -8.24 -3.04 2.91
CA ASP A 117 -9.68 -3.12 3.18
C ASP A 117 -10.33 -1.82 2.74
N LEU A 118 -11.16 -1.88 1.70
CA LEU A 118 -11.69 -0.71 1.01
C LEU A 118 -13.22 -0.70 1.05
N ALA A 119 -13.77 0.48 1.33
CA ALA A 119 -15.20 0.73 1.22
C ALA A 119 -15.44 2.00 0.39
N PHE A 120 -16.13 1.85 -0.73
CA PHE A 120 -16.50 2.94 -1.63
C PHE A 120 -17.95 3.34 -1.40
N THR A 121 -18.26 4.62 -1.63
CA THR A 121 -19.64 5.13 -1.65
C THR A 121 -20.02 5.48 -3.07
N ALA A 122 -21.24 5.15 -3.48
CA ALA A 122 -21.75 5.57 -4.78
C ALA A 122 -21.87 7.11 -4.83
N PRO A 123 -21.64 7.75 -5.99
CA PRO A 123 -21.90 9.17 -6.15
C PRO A 123 -23.36 9.48 -5.79
N GLN A 124 -23.57 10.55 -5.02
CA GLN A 124 -24.92 11.09 -4.83
C GLN A 124 -25.32 11.85 -6.10
N ALA A 125 -26.58 11.67 -6.52
CA ALA A 125 -27.16 12.39 -7.65
C ALA A 125 -27.39 13.87 -7.32
#